data_AF-A0A524AXD5-F1
#
_entry.id   AF-A0A524AXD5-F1
#
_cell.length_a   1.000
_cell.length_b   1.000
_cell.length_c   1.000
_cell.angle_alpha   90.00
_cell.angle_beta   90.00
_cell.angle_gamma   90.00
#
_symmetry.space_group_name_H-M   'P 1'
#
loop_
_entity.id
_entity.type
_entity.pdbx_description
1 polymer ?
#
loop_
_entity_poly.entity_id
_entity_poly.type
_entity_poly.pdbx_seq_one_letter_code
_entity_poly.pdbx_strand_id
1 'polypeptide(L)'
;MIINKHIKQAGLAAIFLASSSAAIAQCGNVQIAEMNWASAELMANVDKIILEEGYGCDVSLVPGATTTTFASMNTKGQPDVAPELWINAVRGP
;
A
#
# COMPACT_ATOMS: atom_id res chain seq x y z
N MET A 1 6.91 -8.91 -49.75
CA MET A 1 7.12 -7.75 -48.86
C MET A 1 6.12 -7.65 -47.69
N ILE A 2 4.99 -8.38 -47.70
CA ILE A 2 3.95 -8.29 -46.65
C ILE A 2 4.33 -9.06 -45.37
N ILE A 3 5.09 -10.16 -45.49
CA ILE A 3 5.43 -11.06 -44.38
C ILE A 3 6.30 -10.37 -43.31
N ASN A 4 7.27 -9.53 -43.70
CA ASN A 4 8.17 -8.84 -42.75
C ASN A 4 7.45 -7.76 -41.91
N LYS A 5 6.30 -7.22 -42.36
CA LYS A 5 5.55 -6.19 -41.63
C LYS A 5 4.86 -6.78 -40.39
N HIS A 6 4.32 -7.99 -40.51
CA HIS A 6 3.64 -8.68 -39.42
C HIS A 6 4.60 -9.23 -38.36
N ILE A 7 5.81 -9.64 -38.76
CA ILE A 7 6.87 -10.08 -37.83
C ILE A 7 7.32 -8.92 -36.92
N LYS A 8 7.45 -7.70 -37.46
CA LYS A 8 7.81 -6.50 -36.67
C LYS A 8 6.72 -6.10 -35.67
N GLN A 9 5.45 -6.20 -36.05
CA GLN A 9 4.33 -5.90 -35.15
C GLN A 9 4.14 -6.95 -34.05
N ALA A 10 4.37 -8.23 -34.36
CA ALA A 10 4.35 -9.31 -33.37
C ALA A 10 5.46 -9.15 -32.32
N GLY A 11 6.65 -8.70 -32.73
CA GLY A 11 7.76 -8.43 -31.80
C GLY A 11 7.47 -7.31 -30.79
N LEU A 12 6.82 -6.23 -31.22
CA LEU A 12 6.45 -5.09 -30.35
C LEU A 12 5.40 -5.48 -29.29
N ALA A 13 4.40 -6.29 -29.67
CA ALA A 13 3.38 -6.76 -28.73
C ALA A 13 3.95 -7.72 -27.67
N ALA A 14 4.89 -8.59 -28.04
CA ALA A 14 5.55 -9.51 -27.12
C ALA A 14 6.42 -8.80 -26.08
N ILE A 15 7.08 -7.69 -26.45
CA ILE A 15 7.89 -6.88 -25.52
C ILE A 15 7.00 -6.17 -24.49
N PHE A 16 5.82 -5.68 -24.90
CA PHE A 16 4.87 -5.03 -23.99
C PHE A 16 4.31 -5.98 -22.94
N LEU A 17 4.03 -7.23 -23.31
CA LEU A 17 3.56 -8.27 -22.40
C LEU A 17 4.65 -8.77 -21.43
N ALA A 18 5.91 -8.79 -21.86
CA ALA A 18 7.04 -9.18 -21.01
C ALA A 18 7.45 -8.10 -19.99
N SER A 19 7.03 -6.85 -20.22
CA SER A 19 7.30 -5.71 -19.33
C SER A 19 6.36 -5.64 -18.12
N SER A 20 5.34 -6.51 -18.06
CA SER A 20 4.34 -6.55 -16.98
C SER A 20 4.79 -7.37 -15.76
N SER A 21 6.09 -7.59 -15.58
CA SER A 21 6.60 -8.02 -14.28
C SER A 21 6.38 -6.86 -13.31
N ALA A 22 5.21 -6.84 -12.66
CA ALA A 22 4.99 -6.04 -11.48
C ALA A 22 6.16 -6.35 -10.55
N ALA A 23 6.99 -5.34 -10.28
CA ALA A 23 8.00 -5.46 -9.26
C ALA A 23 7.26 -5.71 -7.94
N ILE A 24 7.06 -6.99 -7.58
CA ILE A 24 6.61 -7.38 -6.25
C ILE A 24 7.77 -6.99 -5.34
N ALA A 25 7.65 -5.82 -4.71
CA ALA A 25 8.40 -5.57 -3.50
C ALA A 25 8.03 -6.71 -2.56
N GLN A 26 9.03 -7.42 -2.04
CA GLN A 26 8.82 -8.46 -1.03
C GLN A 26 8.09 -7.81 0.14
N CYS A 27 6.80 -8.05 0.26
CA CYS A 27 6.02 -7.43 1.30
C CYS A 27 6.38 -8.11 2.63
N GLY A 28 6.84 -7.31 3.59
CA GLY A 28 7.18 -7.78 4.93
C GLY A 28 5.96 -7.79 5.85
N ASN A 29 6.22 -7.81 7.16
CA ASN A 29 5.18 -7.58 8.16
C ASN A 29 4.82 -6.09 8.19
N VAL A 30 3.54 -5.77 8.01
CA VAL A 30 3.00 -4.41 8.03
C VAL A 30 2.06 -4.26 9.24
N GLN A 31 2.28 -3.24 10.05
CA GLN A 31 1.38 -2.85 11.12
C GLN A 31 0.58 -1.62 10.68
N ILE A 32 -0.74 -1.69 10.79
CA ILE A 32 -1.67 -0.59 10.49
C ILE A 32 -2.37 -0.18 11.78
N ALA A 33 -2.44 1.13 12.04
CA ALA A 33 -3.23 1.65 13.14
C ALA A 33 -4.74 1.51 12.86
N GLU A 34 -5.44 0.70 13.64
CA GLU A 34 -6.90 0.70 13.70
C GLU A 34 -7.34 1.79 14.69
N MET A 35 -7.70 2.95 14.14
CA MET A 35 -8.10 4.10 14.94
C MET A 35 -9.49 3.90 15.55
N ASN A 36 -9.84 4.61 16.62
CA ASN A 36 -11.11 4.44 17.33
C ASN A 36 -12.33 5.18 16.70
N TRP A 37 -12.31 5.45 15.38
CA TRP A 37 -13.42 6.08 14.68
C TRP A 37 -13.70 5.41 13.33
N ALA A 38 -14.99 5.32 12.98
CA ALA A 38 -15.48 4.41 11.95
C ALA A 38 -14.86 4.58 10.56
N SER A 39 -14.57 5.81 10.11
CA SER A 39 -13.95 6.02 8.79
C SER A 39 -12.53 5.47 8.72
N ALA A 40 -11.75 5.61 9.80
CA ALA A 40 -10.40 5.08 9.85
C ALA A 40 -10.38 3.58 10.11
N GLU A 41 -11.31 3.04 10.91
CA GLU A 41 -11.48 1.58 11.06
C GLU A 41 -11.79 0.93 9.70
N LEU A 42 -12.70 1.54 8.93
CA LEU A 42 -13.02 1.09 7.59
C LEU A 42 -11.78 1.09 6.70
N MET A 43 -11.04 2.20 6.66
CA MET A 43 -9.83 2.30 5.83
C MET A 43 -8.73 1.34 6.28
N ALA A 44 -8.54 1.13 7.59
CA ALA A 44 -7.58 0.14 8.11
C ALA A 44 -7.85 -1.27 7.56
N ASN A 45 -9.12 -1.66 7.54
CA ASN A 45 -9.55 -2.96 7.06
C ASN A 45 -9.51 -3.07 5.53
N VAL A 46 -9.81 -1.99 4.80
CA VAL A 46 -9.63 -1.94 3.34
C VAL A 46 -8.15 -2.05 2.95
N ASP A 47 -7.27 -1.29 3.60
CA ASP A 47 -5.83 -1.34 3.38
C ASP A 47 -5.28 -2.74 3.69
N LYS A 48 -5.73 -3.37 4.78
CA LYS A 48 -5.39 -4.76 5.12
C LYS A 48 -5.74 -5.73 3.99
N ILE A 49 -6.99 -5.70 3.50
CA ILE A 49 -7.44 -6.57 2.40
C ILE A 49 -6.59 -6.36 1.15
N ILE A 50 -6.32 -5.10 0.77
CA ILE A 50 -5.52 -4.80 -0.41
C ILE A 50 -4.10 -5.35 -0.27
N LEU A 51 -3.47 -5.17 0.89
CA LEU A 51 -2.10 -5.61 1.14
C LEU A 51 -1.99 -7.13 1.26
N GLU A 52 -2.94 -7.80 1.94
CA GLU A 52 -2.95 -9.26 2.07
C GLU A 52 -3.30 -9.93 0.73
N GLU A 53 -4.43 -9.57 0.12
CA GLU A 53 -4.96 -10.27 -1.07
C GLU A 53 -4.33 -9.78 -2.38
N GLY A 54 -3.94 -8.51 -2.44
CA GLY A 54 -3.37 -7.90 -3.65
C GLY A 54 -1.85 -7.98 -3.73
N TYR A 55 -1.16 -7.98 -2.59
CA TYR A 55 0.30 -7.90 -2.51
C TYR A 55 0.97 -9.02 -1.70
N GLY A 56 0.20 -9.87 -1.01
CA GLY A 56 0.75 -11.00 -0.23
C GLY A 56 1.51 -10.60 1.03
N CYS A 57 1.19 -9.43 1.61
CA CYS A 57 1.79 -8.95 2.85
C CYS A 57 1.22 -9.68 4.07
N ASP A 58 2.00 -9.81 5.15
CA ASP A 58 1.48 -10.15 6.48
C ASP A 58 1.08 -8.86 7.20
N VAL A 59 -0.22 -8.67 7.45
CA VAL A 59 -0.75 -7.39 7.96
C VAL A 59 -1.42 -7.57 9.31
N SER A 60 -0.99 -6.79 10.29
CA SER A 60 -1.63 -6.73 11.61
C SER A 60 -2.23 -5.36 11.89
N LEU A 61 -3.41 -5.37 12.50
CA LEU A 61 -4.06 -4.16 13.01
C LEU A 61 -3.67 -3.98 14.47
N VAL A 62 -3.22 -2.77 14.82
CA VAL A 62 -2.89 -2.40 16.19
C VAL A 62 -3.77 -1.24 16.66
N PRO A 63 -4.22 -1.21 17.92
CA PRO A 63 -5.04 -0.11 18.42
C PRO A 63 -4.36 1.25 18.23
N GLY A 64 -5.07 2.18 17.62
CA GLY A 64 -4.59 3.50 17.26
C GLY A 64 -5.45 4.64 17.81
N ALA A 65 -4.83 5.79 18.00
CA ALA A 65 -5.50 7.07 18.20
C ALA A 65 -4.59 8.20 17.71
N THR A 66 -5.15 9.35 17.35
CA THR A 66 -4.43 10.44 16.67
C THR A 66 -3.07 10.78 17.28
N THR A 67 -3.04 11.23 18.54
CA THR A 67 -1.82 11.73 19.18
C THR A 67 -0.81 10.61 19.48
N THR A 68 -1.28 9.46 19.95
CA THR A 68 -0.40 8.34 20.35
C THR A 68 0.19 7.63 19.13
N THR A 69 -0.61 7.40 18.09
CA THR A 69 -0.14 6.83 16.82
C THR A 69 0.89 7.76 16.18
N PHE A 70 0.59 9.06 16.04
CA PHE A 70 1.52 10.00 15.41
C PHE A 70 2.84 10.13 16.18
N ALA A 71 2.78 10.25 17.51
CA ALA A 71 3.99 10.29 18.35
C ALA A 71 4.82 9.00 18.23
N SER A 72 4.17 7.83 18.21
CA SER A 72 4.84 6.55 18.03
C SER A 72 5.47 6.43 16.64
N MET A 73 4.77 6.83 15.58
CA MET A 73 5.32 6.83 14.22
C MET A 73 6.56 7.71 14.13
N ASN A 74 6.54 8.90 14.75
CA ASN A 74 7.68 9.82 14.69
C ASN A 74 8.89 9.36 15.53
N THR A 75 8.65 8.65 16.65
CA THR A 75 9.72 8.27 17.58
C THR A 75 10.22 6.83 17.41
N LYS A 76 9.36 5.94 16.91
CA LYS A 76 9.61 4.50 16.78
C LYS A 76 9.46 4.00 15.34
N GLY A 77 8.95 4.81 14.43
CA GLY A 77 8.63 4.37 13.07
C GLY A 77 7.50 3.35 13.01
N GLN A 78 6.62 3.31 14.02
CA GLN A 78 5.57 2.29 14.15
C GLN A 78 4.26 2.90 14.69
N PRO A 79 3.08 2.45 14.23
CA PRO A 79 2.88 1.48 13.15
C PRO A 79 3.34 2.01 11.78
N ASP A 80 3.47 1.12 10.80
CA ASP A 80 3.95 1.47 9.46
C ASP A 80 2.95 2.39 8.72
N VAL A 81 1.65 2.22 9.00
CA VAL A 81 0.57 2.98 8.34
C VAL A 81 -0.41 3.54 9.38
N ALA A 82 -0.77 4.81 9.20
CA ALA A 82 -1.96 5.42 9.78
C ALA A 82 -2.97 5.65 8.64
N PRO A 83 -4.08 4.90 8.58
CA PRO A 83 -5.00 4.90 7.44
C PRO A 83 -5.75 6.24 7.28
N GLU A 84 -5.92 6.97 8.38
CA GLU A 84 -6.47 8.33 8.37
C GLU A 84 -5.71 9.23 9.34
N LEU A 85 -5.20 10.36 8.85
CA LEU A 85 -4.57 11.37 9.69
C LEU A 85 -5.04 12.77 9.31
N TRP A 86 -5.63 13.47 10.27
CA TRP A 86 -6.06 14.85 10.12
C TRP A 86 -4.95 15.79 10.57
N ILE A 87 -4.28 16.48 9.63
CA ILE A 87 -3.13 17.34 9.94
C ILE A 87 -3.43 18.41 11.01
N ASN A 88 -4.66 18.92 11.04
CA ASN A 88 -5.10 19.92 12.01
C ASN A 88 -5.10 19.39 13.47
N ALA A 89 -5.10 18.07 13.66
CA ALA A 89 -5.11 17.45 14.98
C ALA A 89 -3.70 17.14 15.53
N VAL A 90 -2.65 17.25 14.69
CA VAL A 90 -1.27 16.89 15.07
C VAL A 90 -0.24 17.99 14.79
N ARG A 91 -0.57 19.00 13.99
CA ARG A 91 0.33 20.14 13.76
C ARG A 91 0.42 21.01 15.01
N GLY A 92 1.62 21.52 15.30
CA GLY A 92 1.81 22.58 16.27
C GLY A 92 1.15 23.90 15.83
N PRO A 93 1.02 24.88 16.75
CA PRO A 93 0.56 26.23 16.42
C PRO A 93 1.47 26.92 15.39
#